data_AF-A0AAQ2JI83-F1
#
_entry.id   AF-A0AAQ2JI83-F1
#
_cell.length_a   1.000
_cell.length_b   1.000
_cell.length_c   1.000
_cell.angle_alpha   90.00
_cell.angle_beta   90.00
_cell.angle_gamma   90.00
#
_symmetry.space_group_name_H-M   'P 1'
#
loop_
_entity.id
_entity.type
_entity.pdbx_description
1 polymer ?
#
loop_
_entity_poly.entity_id
_entity_poly.type
_entity_poly.pdbx_seq_one_letter_code
_entity_poly.pdbx_strand_id
1 'polypeptide(L)'
;MSRIDSLRSELARLKQSEGRLRKELAGHEATVALARKDAGSKRQSAARSRNASSINSYLRSAVSLDHKATETGKKAAAVAEKIGRNAKDQARKQAAIASAEEDLRKERERADKKRRREELTHARQVHGLLQSAPHLARIPEPKPERLRVLYVTANPEATERIYQRDDGSVVEEGRWLQTDREVRDVLKALKSALHRDLIDLEHLPAATFADLIDGTNERRPHVIHFSGHAAEGALLFDDGLVHSTQARPIPLQWIADLLAATTTPPILVVLNACDSLVGAEALLETVPVIIGMRGEVGDIGARVFAVRFYAAIAEGQPAGMALQQARLGLKDALLLDDASLLESLSRSGIDLDQVVLVKGQTPAA
;
A
#
# COMPACT_ATOMS: atom_id res chain seq x y z
N MET A 1 14.23 29.83 46.90
CA MET A 1 15.38 30.60 46.37
C MET A 1 16.50 29.62 46.10
N SER A 2 17.16 29.68 44.93
CA SER A 2 18.26 28.75 44.65
C SER A 2 19.46 29.04 45.55
N ARG A 3 20.28 28.03 45.84
CA ARG A 3 21.53 28.19 46.62
C ARG A 3 22.44 29.28 46.02
N ILE A 4 22.44 29.43 44.69
CA ILE A 4 23.18 30.46 43.96
C ILE A 4 22.61 31.86 44.25
N ASP A 5 21.29 32.03 44.30
CA ASP A 5 20.65 33.32 44.59
C ASP A 5 20.97 33.81 46.01
N SER A 6 21.00 32.89 46.98
CA SER A 6 21.41 33.17 48.36
C SER A 6 22.88 33.65 48.42
N LEU A 7 23.79 32.95 47.74
CA LEU A 7 25.21 33.34 47.68
C LEU A 7 25.44 34.68 46.99
N ARG A 8 24.69 34.98 45.92
CA ARG A 8 24.73 36.28 45.21
C ARG A 8 24.25 37.43 46.10
N SER A 9 23.19 37.21 46.87
CA SER A 9 22.67 38.18 47.84
C SER A 9 23.71 38.49 48.94
N GLU A 10 24.37 37.46 49.47
CA GLU A 10 25.43 37.61 50.47
C GLU A 10 26.65 38.34 49.92
N LEU A 11 27.08 38.03 48.69
CA LEU A 11 28.18 38.74 48.02
C LEU A 11 27.84 40.23 47.82
N ALA A 12 26.59 40.54 47.44
CA ALA A 12 26.13 41.92 47.31
C ALA A 12 26.19 42.68 48.64
N ARG A 13 25.77 42.04 49.75
CA ARG A 13 25.88 42.62 51.11
C ARG A 13 27.34 42.87 51.51
N LEU A 14 28.24 41.94 51.21
CA LEU A 14 29.68 42.10 51.48
C LEU A 14 30.27 43.27 50.70
N LYS A 15 29.95 43.42 49.41
CA LYS A 15 30.38 44.57 48.59
C LYS A 15 29.86 45.90 49.14
N GLN A 16 28.60 45.95 49.57
CA GLN A 16 28.04 47.14 50.20
C GLN A 16 28.74 47.47 51.54
N SER A 17 29.10 46.44 52.32
CA SER A 17 29.86 46.63 53.55
C SER A 17 31.29 47.11 53.29
N GLU A 18 31.96 46.63 52.24
CA GLU A 18 33.29 47.09 51.85
C GLU A 18 33.28 48.57 51.46
N GLY A 19 32.28 49.02 50.71
CA GLY A 19 32.11 50.45 50.37
C GLY A 19 31.98 51.33 51.62
N ARG A 20 31.25 50.87 52.64
CA ARG A 20 31.14 51.56 53.94
C ARG A 20 32.48 51.61 54.68
N LEU A 21 33.18 50.49 54.77
CA LEU A 21 34.49 50.40 55.44
C LEU A 21 35.55 51.26 54.74
N ARG A 22 35.56 51.32 53.40
CA ARG A 22 36.48 52.20 52.65
C ARG A 22 36.22 53.68 52.92
N LYS A 23 34.94 54.08 53.03
CA LYS A 23 34.57 55.45 53.38
C LYS A 23 35.04 55.80 54.80
N GLU A 24 34.89 54.88 55.75
CA GLU A 24 35.37 55.03 57.13
C GLU A 24 36.90 55.13 57.20
N LEU A 25 37.61 54.27 56.46
CA LEU A 25 39.07 54.31 56.35
C LEU A 25 39.55 55.67 55.81
N ALA A 26 38.98 56.13 54.70
CA ALA A 26 39.32 57.42 54.10
C ALA A 26 39.09 58.59 55.07
N GLY A 27 38.01 58.54 55.88
CA GLY A 27 37.74 59.53 56.92
C GLY A 27 38.80 59.55 58.04
N HIS A 28 39.24 58.37 58.49
CA HIS A 28 40.32 58.26 59.46
C HIS A 28 41.67 58.74 58.89
N GLU A 29 42.00 58.34 57.66
CA GLU A 29 43.23 58.78 56.98
C GLU A 29 43.28 60.28 56.76
N ALA A 30 42.17 60.91 56.36
CA ALA A 30 42.06 62.36 56.23
C ALA A 30 42.30 63.07 57.57
N THR A 31 41.75 62.53 58.67
CA THR A 31 41.96 63.07 60.02
C THR A 31 43.41 62.92 60.47
N VAL A 32 44.07 61.80 60.16
CA VAL A 32 45.49 61.58 60.44
C VAL A 32 46.36 62.55 59.64
N ALA A 33 46.09 62.72 58.35
CA ALA A 33 46.83 63.64 57.48
C ALA A 33 46.72 65.10 57.97
N LEU A 34 45.50 65.52 58.37
CA LEU A 34 45.27 66.85 58.93
C LEU A 34 46.02 67.04 60.26
N ALA A 35 45.90 66.10 61.19
CA ALA A 35 46.57 66.18 62.49
C ALA A 35 48.11 66.24 62.35
N ARG A 36 48.69 65.48 61.41
CA ARG A 36 50.13 65.53 61.10
C ARG A 36 50.54 66.87 60.48
N LYS A 37 49.73 67.41 59.57
CA LYS A 37 49.96 68.72 58.96
C LYS A 37 49.93 69.83 60.01
N ASP A 38 48.93 69.83 60.89
CA ASP A 38 48.78 70.81 61.97
C ASP A 38 49.91 70.68 63.00
N ALA A 39 50.31 69.46 63.36
CA ALA A 39 51.48 69.23 64.21
C ALA A 39 52.76 69.81 63.59
N GLY A 40 52.98 69.59 62.29
CA GLY A 40 54.09 70.18 61.54
C GLY A 40 54.08 71.72 61.56
N SER A 41 52.92 72.33 61.38
CA SER A 41 52.73 73.78 61.47
C SER A 41 53.06 74.31 62.87
N LYS A 42 52.59 73.65 63.93
CA LYS A 42 52.91 74.03 65.32
C LYS A 42 54.40 73.90 65.63
N ARG A 43 55.09 72.87 65.13
CA ARG A 43 56.56 72.76 65.24
C ARG A 43 57.28 73.90 64.52
N GLN A 44 56.80 74.30 63.34
CA GLN A 44 57.37 75.44 62.61
C GLN A 44 57.14 76.77 63.35
N SER A 45 55.96 76.97 63.95
CA SER A 45 55.69 78.12 64.82
C SER A 45 56.58 78.14 66.06
N ALA A 46 56.85 76.98 66.67
CA ALA A 46 57.80 76.86 67.78
C ALA A 46 59.22 77.27 67.36
N ALA A 47 59.70 76.80 66.20
CA ALA A 47 61.03 77.11 65.69
C ALA A 47 61.22 78.62 65.36
N ARG A 48 60.13 79.35 65.10
CA ARG A 48 60.16 80.80 64.77
C ARG A 48 59.94 81.72 65.97
N SER A 49 59.50 81.20 67.12
CA SER A 49 59.19 82.02 68.29
C SER A 49 60.45 82.36 69.09
N ARG A 50 60.51 83.57 69.65
CA ARG A 50 61.61 84.04 70.53
C ARG A 50 61.23 84.01 72.03
N ASN A 51 60.04 83.51 72.37
CA ASN A 51 59.54 83.42 73.75
C ASN A 51 59.44 81.95 74.20
N ALA A 52 60.18 81.60 75.25
CA ALA A 52 60.23 80.24 75.80
C ALA A 52 58.85 79.67 76.18
N SER A 53 57.92 80.49 76.66
CA SER A 53 56.56 80.05 77.02
C SER A 53 55.74 79.66 75.79
N SER A 54 55.83 80.46 74.72
CA SER A 54 55.16 80.18 73.44
C SER A 54 55.75 78.95 72.75
N ILE A 55 57.08 78.78 72.77
CA ILE A 55 57.77 77.57 72.27
C ILE A 55 57.22 76.32 72.97
N ASN A 56 57.17 76.31 74.30
CA ASN A 56 56.68 75.17 75.09
C ASN A 56 55.18 74.90 74.86
N SER A 57 54.37 75.92 74.59
CA SER A 57 52.95 75.75 74.25
C SER A 57 52.75 75.12 72.87
N TYR A 58 53.50 75.59 71.86
CA TYR A 58 53.45 75.05 70.51
C TYR A 58 53.97 73.60 70.43
N LEU A 59 55.04 73.28 71.15
CA LEU A 59 55.56 71.91 71.23
C LEU A 59 54.57 70.95 71.91
N ARG A 60 53.95 71.34 73.03
CA ARG A 60 52.90 70.54 73.69
C ARG A 60 51.69 70.30 72.77
N SER A 61 51.30 71.33 72.02
CA SER A 61 50.23 71.23 71.03
C SER A 61 50.59 70.29 69.88
N ALA A 62 51.84 70.32 69.39
CA ALA A 62 52.33 69.40 68.36
C ALA A 62 52.31 67.94 68.84
N VAL A 63 52.82 67.67 70.06
CA VAL A 63 52.82 66.33 70.66
C VAL A 63 51.39 65.79 70.85
N SER A 64 50.45 66.64 71.29
CA SER A 64 49.04 66.25 71.40
C SER A 64 48.40 65.90 70.05
N LEU A 65 48.74 66.65 69.00
CA LEU A 65 48.29 66.38 67.64
C LEU A 65 48.92 65.10 67.04
N ASP A 66 50.19 64.80 67.35
CA ASP A 66 50.82 63.52 66.98
C ASP A 66 50.17 62.35 67.72
N HIS A 67 49.85 62.52 69.00
CA HIS A 67 49.11 61.53 69.78
C HIS A 67 47.73 61.27 69.15
N LYS A 68 47.02 62.33 68.76
CA LYS A 68 45.74 62.21 68.02
C LYS A 68 45.92 61.50 66.67
N ALA A 69 47.00 61.78 65.94
CA ALA A 69 47.31 61.13 64.67
C ALA A 69 47.64 59.64 64.84
N THR A 70 48.36 59.26 65.90
CA THR A 70 48.68 57.86 66.19
C THR A 70 47.45 57.07 66.62
N GLU A 71 46.62 57.60 67.51
CA GLU A 71 45.38 56.96 67.94
C GLU A 71 44.37 56.80 66.78
N THR A 72 44.23 57.83 65.93
CA THR A 72 43.37 57.73 64.74
C THR A 72 43.98 56.78 63.69
N GLY A 73 45.30 56.71 63.60
CA GLY A 73 46.02 55.75 62.75
C GLY A 73 45.78 54.30 63.17
N LYS A 74 45.70 54.01 64.47
CA LYS A 74 45.33 52.66 64.97
C LYS A 74 43.91 52.28 64.53
N LYS A 75 42.97 53.24 64.55
CA LYS A 75 41.59 53.03 64.06
C LYS A 75 41.55 52.78 62.54
N ALA A 76 42.32 53.54 61.77
CA ALA A 76 42.49 53.31 60.33
C ALA A 76 43.03 51.89 60.04
N ALA A 77 44.07 51.46 60.77
CA ALA A 77 44.63 50.11 60.62
C ALA A 77 43.60 49.00 60.93
N ALA A 78 42.77 49.17 61.97
CA ALA A 78 41.72 48.22 62.31
C ALA A 78 40.61 48.15 61.22
N VAL A 79 40.26 49.27 60.60
CA VAL A 79 39.32 49.30 59.46
C VAL A 79 39.93 48.65 58.22
N ALA A 80 41.21 48.90 57.94
CA ALA A 80 41.94 48.25 56.85
C ALA A 80 41.98 46.71 57.01
N GLU A 81 42.16 46.22 58.24
CA GLU A 81 42.09 44.78 58.53
C GLU A 81 40.69 44.20 58.25
N LYS A 82 39.63 44.92 58.64
CA LYS A 82 38.24 44.53 58.33
C LYS A 82 37.98 44.48 56.82
N ILE A 83 38.54 45.41 56.05
CA ILE A 83 38.47 45.38 54.57
C ILE A 83 39.16 44.12 54.03
N GLY A 84 40.34 43.78 54.55
CA GLY A 84 41.05 42.56 54.17
C GLY A 84 40.26 41.28 54.46
N ARG A 85 39.57 41.20 55.61
CA ARG A 85 38.67 40.08 55.93
C ARG A 85 37.47 40.02 54.99
N ASN A 86 36.81 41.15 54.75
CA ASN A 86 35.68 41.24 53.82
C ASN A 86 36.07 40.81 52.40
N ALA A 87 37.25 41.23 51.90
CA ALA A 87 37.76 40.82 50.61
C ALA A 87 37.96 39.29 50.50
N LYS A 88 38.47 38.65 51.56
CA LYS A 88 38.59 37.18 51.63
C LYS A 88 37.21 36.51 51.59
N ASP A 89 36.23 37.05 52.30
CA ASP A 89 34.87 36.52 52.30
C ASP A 89 34.18 36.68 50.94
N GLN A 90 34.40 37.81 50.26
CA GLN A 90 33.92 38.01 48.89
C GLN A 90 34.53 36.99 47.93
N ALA A 91 35.86 36.75 48.00
CA ALA A 91 36.54 35.76 47.16
C ALA A 91 35.99 34.34 47.41
N ARG A 92 35.75 33.98 48.67
CA ARG A 92 35.12 32.69 49.03
C ARG A 92 33.71 32.55 48.45
N LYS A 93 32.89 33.60 48.54
CA LYS A 93 31.52 33.59 47.99
C LYS A 93 31.52 33.54 46.46
N GLN A 94 32.43 34.24 45.80
CA GLN A 94 32.60 34.17 44.35
C GLN A 94 33.00 32.75 43.89
N ALA A 95 33.97 32.13 44.56
CA ALA A 95 34.36 30.75 44.26
C ALA A 95 33.21 29.76 44.48
N ALA A 96 32.43 29.94 45.56
CA ALA A 96 31.26 29.11 45.83
C ALA A 96 30.15 29.26 44.79
N ILE A 97 29.93 30.47 44.25
CA ILE A 97 28.99 30.71 43.15
C ILE A 97 29.45 30.01 41.89
N ALA A 98 30.72 30.18 41.51
CA ALA A 98 31.29 29.56 40.31
C ALA A 98 31.18 28.03 40.36
N SER A 99 31.52 27.42 41.49
CA SER A 99 31.36 25.97 41.70
C SER A 99 29.89 25.53 41.59
N ALA A 100 28.96 26.25 42.21
CA ALA A 100 27.55 25.89 42.18
C ALA A 100 26.93 26.04 40.77
N GLU A 101 27.37 27.03 39.99
CA GLU A 101 26.96 27.21 38.59
C GLU A 101 27.52 26.09 37.70
N GLU A 102 28.77 25.68 37.93
CA GLU A 102 29.39 24.55 37.21
C GLU A 102 28.68 23.22 37.51
N ASP A 103 28.34 22.96 38.77
CA ASP A 103 27.60 21.76 39.17
C ASP A 103 26.22 21.71 38.50
N LEU A 104 25.47 22.81 38.54
CA LEU A 104 24.16 22.91 37.89
C LEU A 104 24.26 22.71 36.37
N ARG A 105 25.32 23.24 35.74
CA ARG A 105 25.59 23.03 34.32
C ARG A 105 25.85 21.55 34.02
N LYS A 106 26.70 20.89 34.81
CA LYS A 106 27.01 19.45 34.65
C LYS A 106 25.76 18.58 34.84
N GLU A 107 24.91 18.90 35.81
CA GLU A 107 23.64 18.20 36.02
C GLU A 107 22.70 18.32 34.82
N ARG A 108 22.53 19.54 34.27
CA ARG A 108 21.74 19.77 33.05
C ARG A 108 22.30 19.00 31.86
N GLU A 109 23.61 19.05 31.63
CA GLU A 109 24.26 18.31 30.54
C GLU A 109 24.09 16.79 30.68
N ARG A 110 24.13 16.25 31.90
CA ARG A 110 23.87 14.82 32.18
C ARG A 110 22.40 14.46 31.93
N ALA A 111 21.46 15.30 32.36
CA ALA A 111 20.03 15.09 32.11
C ALA A 111 19.70 15.11 30.61
N ASP A 112 20.25 16.06 29.85
CA ASP A 112 20.04 16.15 28.41
C ASP A 112 20.67 14.99 27.64
N LYS A 113 21.83 14.49 28.09
CA LYS A 113 22.43 13.27 27.52
C LYS A 113 21.56 12.03 27.79
N LYS A 114 21.01 11.91 28.99
CA LYS A 114 20.09 10.81 29.34
C LYS A 114 18.83 10.86 28.47
N ARG A 115 18.19 12.03 28.35
CA ARG A 115 16.98 12.23 27.53
C ARG A 115 17.22 11.86 26.06
N ARG A 116 18.32 12.34 25.47
CA ARG A 116 18.70 11.98 24.08
C ARG A 116 18.92 10.48 23.88
N ARG A 117 19.50 9.79 24.88
CA ARG A 117 19.69 8.34 24.82
C ARG A 117 18.37 7.59 24.87
N GLU A 118 17.43 8.03 25.70
CA GLU A 118 16.08 7.47 25.78
C GLU A 118 15.31 7.70 24.46
N GLU A 119 15.34 8.92 23.91
CA GLU A 119 14.75 9.25 22.60
C GLU A 119 15.33 8.38 21.47
N LEU A 120 16.65 8.20 21.42
CA LEU A 120 17.31 7.32 20.44
C LEU A 120 16.92 5.85 20.61
N THR A 121 16.75 5.39 21.85
CA THR A 121 16.35 4.00 22.14
C THR A 121 14.91 3.77 21.72
N HIS A 122 14.01 4.71 22.03
CA HIS A 122 12.62 4.69 21.59
C HIS A 122 12.53 4.74 20.05
N ALA A 123 13.28 5.61 19.39
CA ALA A 123 13.33 5.68 17.93
C ALA A 123 13.80 4.36 17.30
N ARG A 124 14.80 3.69 17.88
CA ARG A 124 15.25 2.36 17.43
C ARG A 124 14.21 1.27 17.66
N GLN A 125 13.49 1.29 18.78
CA GLN A 125 12.39 0.35 19.03
C GLN A 125 11.25 0.54 18.04
N VAL A 126 10.83 1.79 17.79
CA VAL A 126 9.82 2.12 16.78
C VAL A 126 10.28 1.70 15.38
N HIS A 127 11.53 1.98 15.01
CA HIS A 127 12.07 1.53 13.72
C HIS A 127 12.12 0.01 13.60
N GLY A 128 12.52 -0.69 14.67
CA GLY A 128 12.50 -2.15 14.75
C GLY A 128 11.09 -2.71 14.56
N LEU A 129 10.08 -2.15 15.22
CA LEU A 129 8.67 -2.52 15.06
C LEU A 129 8.14 -2.24 13.66
N LEU A 130 8.57 -1.15 13.02
CA LEU A 130 8.20 -0.84 11.63
C LEU A 130 8.86 -1.79 10.61
N GLN A 131 10.07 -2.27 10.88
CA GLN A 131 10.74 -3.26 10.02
C GLN A 131 10.32 -4.70 10.28
N SER A 132 9.84 -5.01 11.48
CA SER A 132 9.28 -6.32 11.86
C SER A 132 7.76 -6.38 11.76
N ALA A 133 7.10 -5.29 11.38
CA ALA A 133 5.83 -5.40 10.71
C ALA A 133 6.06 -6.33 9.52
N PRO A 134 5.30 -7.43 9.38
CA PRO A 134 5.44 -8.30 8.24
C PRO A 134 5.42 -7.36 7.04
N HIS A 135 6.44 -7.46 6.17
CA HIS A 135 6.37 -6.92 4.81
C HIS A 135 4.90 -7.00 4.44
N LEU A 136 4.24 -5.86 4.22
CA LEU A 136 2.95 -5.82 3.57
C LEU A 136 3.22 -6.58 2.28
N ALA A 137 3.02 -7.88 2.33
CA ALA A 137 3.44 -8.81 1.32
C ALA A 137 2.57 -8.36 0.19
N ARG A 138 3.21 -7.67 -0.77
CA ARG A 138 2.56 -7.03 -1.90
C ARG A 138 1.60 -8.07 -2.41
N ILE A 139 0.31 -7.91 -2.10
CA ILE A 139 -0.66 -8.99 -2.31
C ILE A 139 -0.57 -9.21 -3.82
N PRO A 140 -0.09 -10.39 -4.27
CA PRO A 140 0.05 -10.60 -5.70
C PRO A 140 -1.32 -10.34 -6.30
N GLU A 141 -1.36 -9.57 -7.38
CA GLU A 141 -2.62 -9.29 -8.05
C GLU A 141 -3.35 -10.62 -8.30
N PRO A 142 -4.67 -10.68 -8.03
CA PRO A 142 -5.42 -11.90 -8.21
C PRO A 142 -5.17 -12.40 -9.62
N LYS A 143 -4.77 -13.68 -9.73
CA LYS A 143 -4.52 -14.29 -11.03
C LYS A 143 -5.76 -14.09 -11.91
N PRO A 144 -5.59 -13.72 -13.19
CA PRO A 144 -6.71 -13.54 -14.10
C PRO A 144 -7.54 -14.82 -14.13
N GLU A 145 -8.86 -14.67 -14.02
CA GLU A 145 -9.79 -15.80 -14.10
C GLU A 145 -9.68 -16.46 -15.48
N ARG A 146 -9.53 -17.79 -15.48
CA ARG A 146 -9.47 -18.58 -16.71
C ARG A 146 -10.87 -18.72 -17.30
N LEU A 147 -10.98 -18.58 -18.62
CA LEU A 147 -12.19 -18.89 -19.38
C LEU A 147 -12.48 -20.39 -19.29
N ARG A 148 -13.51 -20.76 -18.52
CA ARG A 148 -14.02 -22.13 -18.43
C ARG A 148 -15.03 -22.40 -19.54
N VAL A 149 -14.74 -23.36 -20.40
CA VAL A 149 -15.60 -23.83 -21.48
C VAL A 149 -16.03 -25.26 -21.16
N LEU A 150 -17.33 -25.50 -21.07
CA LEU A 150 -17.89 -26.85 -21.02
C LEU A 150 -18.27 -27.25 -22.45
N TYR A 151 -17.49 -28.16 -23.03
CA TYR A 151 -17.67 -28.64 -24.39
C TYR A 151 -18.41 -29.97 -24.36
N VAL A 152 -19.70 -29.92 -24.65
CA VAL A 152 -20.64 -31.04 -24.55
C VAL A 152 -20.85 -31.62 -25.94
N THR A 153 -20.59 -32.91 -26.11
CA THR A 153 -20.84 -33.59 -27.37
C THR A 153 -21.77 -34.75 -27.17
N ALA A 154 -22.81 -34.84 -27.99
CA ALA A 154 -23.75 -35.96 -28.00
C ALA A 154 -23.99 -36.40 -29.45
N ASN A 155 -23.81 -37.70 -29.71
CA ASN A 155 -23.99 -38.31 -31.02
C ASN A 155 -24.68 -39.66 -30.84
N PRO A 156 -25.93 -39.68 -30.32
CA PRO A 156 -26.62 -40.92 -29.94
C PRO A 156 -27.16 -41.72 -31.14
N GLU A 157 -27.24 -41.10 -32.32
CA GLU A 157 -27.74 -41.73 -33.53
C GLU A 157 -26.96 -41.30 -34.78
N ALA A 158 -27.00 -42.14 -35.82
CA ALA A 158 -26.44 -41.81 -37.12
C ALA A 158 -27.45 -41.01 -37.94
N THR A 159 -26.98 -40.05 -38.74
CA THR A 159 -27.81 -39.41 -39.76
C THR A 159 -28.00 -40.38 -40.92
N GLU A 160 -29.22 -40.81 -41.17
CA GLU A 160 -29.55 -41.71 -42.28
C GLU A 160 -29.79 -40.93 -43.57
N ARG A 161 -29.14 -41.35 -44.66
CA ARG A 161 -29.44 -40.89 -46.01
C ARG A 161 -29.96 -42.05 -46.84
N ILE A 162 -31.20 -41.91 -47.31
CA ILE A 162 -31.80 -42.83 -48.27
C ILE A 162 -31.79 -42.17 -49.64
N TYR A 163 -31.07 -42.75 -50.59
CA TYR A 163 -31.05 -42.27 -51.97
C TYR A 163 -31.09 -43.43 -52.96
N GLN A 164 -31.68 -43.17 -54.13
CA GLN A 164 -31.73 -44.13 -55.22
C GLN A 164 -30.54 -43.91 -56.16
N ARG A 165 -29.77 -44.96 -56.45
CA ARG A 165 -28.70 -44.93 -57.45
C ARG A 165 -29.28 -44.98 -58.87
N ASP A 166 -28.44 -44.62 -59.84
CA ASP A 166 -28.79 -44.62 -61.27
C ASP A 166 -29.25 -46.01 -61.79
N ASP A 167 -28.86 -47.10 -61.12
CA ASP A 167 -29.28 -48.48 -61.42
C ASP A 167 -30.64 -48.86 -60.79
N GLY A 168 -31.30 -47.92 -60.11
CA GLY A 168 -32.58 -48.11 -59.42
C GLY A 168 -32.47 -48.70 -58.02
N SER A 169 -31.27 -49.07 -57.53
CA SER A 169 -31.09 -49.58 -56.17
C SER A 169 -31.25 -48.47 -55.13
N VAL A 170 -31.91 -48.79 -54.01
CA VAL A 170 -32.02 -47.88 -52.85
C VAL A 170 -30.85 -48.16 -51.93
N VAL A 171 -30.09 -47.11 -51.62
CA VAL A 171 -29.00 -47.15 -50.64
C VAL A 171 -29.41 -46.39 -49.41
N GLU A 172 -29.28 -47.05 -48.27
CA GLU A 172 -29.41 -46.48 -46.95
C GLU A 172 -28.01 -46.38 -46.34
N GLU A 173 -27.53 -45.16 -46.14
CA GLU A 173 -26.21 -44.88 -45.59
C GLU A 173 -26.36 -44.07 -44.30
N GLY A 174 -26.03 -44.70 -43.17
CA GLY A 174 -25.96 -44.05 -41.86
C GLY A 174 -24.59 -43.42 -41.64
N ARG A 175 -24.55 -42.11 -41.35
CA ARG A 175 -23.31 -41.37 -41.06
C ARG A 175 -23.34 -40.80 -39.66
N TRP A 176 -22.35 -41.18 -38.86
CA TRP A 176 -22.14 -40.63 -37.52
C TRP A 176 -21.40 -39.29 -37.59
N LEU A 177 -21.80 -38.34 -36.74
CA LEU A 177 -21.08 -37.07 -36.59
C LEU A 177 -19.66 -37.31 -36.08
N GLN A 178 -18.69 -36.55 -36.58
CA GLN A 178 -17.29 -36.64 -36.17
C GLN A 178 -16.93 -35.64 -35.06
N THR A 179 -17.77 -35.55 -34.02
CA THR A 179 -17.61 -34.62 -32.89
C THR A 179 -16.25 -34.74 -32.19
N ASP A 180 -15.71 -35.96 -32.04
CA ASP A 180 -14.37 -36.18 -31.48
C ASP A 180 -13.24 -35.54 -32.31
N ARG A 181 -13.39 -35.49 -33.64
CA ARG A 181 -12.41 -34.82 -34.50
C ARG A 181 -12.51 -33.31 -34.37
N GLU A 182 -13.73 -32.79 -34.28
CA GLU A 182 -13.96 -31.38 -33.99
C GLU A 182 -13.26 -30.97 -32.68
N VAL A 183 -13.55 -31.66 -31.57
CA VAL A 183 -12.95 -31.34 -30.26
C VAL A 183 -11.43 -31.45 -30.31
N ARG A 184 -10.89 -32.50 -30.94
CA ARG A 184 -9.44 -32.67 -31.11
C ARG A 184 -8.80 -31.46 -31.78
N ASP A 185 -9.41 -30.95 -32.84
CA ASP A 185 -8.85 -29.82 -33.58
C ASP A 185 -9.05 -28.48 -32.89
N VAL A 186 -10.16 -28.30 -32.15
CA VAL A 186 -10.34 -27.17 -31.23
C VAL A 186 -9.22 -27.17 -30.19
N LEU A 187 -8.99 -28.28 -29.50
CA LEU A 187 -7.91 -28.43 -28.53
C LEU A 187 -6.53 -28.19 -29.15
N LYS A 188 -6.31 -28.62 -30.40
CA LYS A 188 -5.07 -28.36 -31.15
C LYS A 188 -4.88 -26.87 -31.43
N ALA A 189 -5.92 -26.17 -31.86
CA ALA A 189 -5.88 -24.74 -32.12
C ALA A 189 -5.62 -23.94 -30.83
N LEU A 190 -6.29 -24.33 -29.72
CA LEU A 190 -6.07 -23.73 -28.41
C LEU A 190 -4.63 -23.88 -27.92
N LYS A 191 -4.00 -25.05 -28.12
CA LYS A 191 -2.60 -25.28 -27.73
C LYS A 191 -1.60 -24.34 -28.40
N SER A 192 -1.90 -23.88 -29.62
CA SER A 192 -1.05 -22.95 -30.38
C SER A 192 -1.34 -21.47 -30.14
N ALA A 193 -2.41 -21.14 -29.42
CA ALA A 193 -2.88 -19.76 -29.27
C ALA A 193 -2.07 -18.95 -28.23
N LEU A 194 -2.09 -17.63 -28.39
CA LEU A 194 -1.38 -16.69 -27.53
C LEU A 194 -1.79 -16.81 -26.05
N HIS A 195 -3.10 -16.85 -25.77
CA HIS A 195 -3.64 -16.88 -24.42
C HIS A 195 -4.10 -18.27 -23.98
N ARG A 196 -3.49 -19.34 -24.50
CA ARG A 196 -3.86 -20.74 -24.18
C ARG A 196 -3.96 -21.04 -22.68
N ASP A 197 -3.10 -20.42 -21.87
CA ASP A 197 -3.04 -20.66 -20.42
C ASP A 197 -4.21 -19.99 -19.68
N LEU A 198 -4.94 -19.08 -20.33
CA LEU A 198 -6.16 -18.44 -19.81
C LEU A 198 -7.44 -19.18 -20.17
N ILE A 199 -7.37 -20.31 -20.88
CA ILE A 199 -8.54 -21.10 -21.26
C ILE A 199 -8.47 -22.47 -20.59
N ASP A 200 -9.59 -22.92 -20.07
CA ASP A 200 -9.81 -24.25 -19.52
C ASP A 200 -11.03 -24.86 -20.21
N LEU A 201 -10.80 -25.83 -21.09
CA LEU A 201 -11.86 -26.50 -21.85
C LEU A 201 -12.02 -27.93 -21.32
N GLU A 202 -13.19 -28.22 -20.78
CA GLU A 202 -13.59 -29.55 -20.34
C GLU A 202 -14.48 -30.20 -21.40
N HIS A 203 -14.12 -31.40 -21.87
CA HIS A 203 -14.90 -32.14 -22.87
C HIS A 203 -15.74 -33.22 -22.19
N LEU A 204 -17.06 -33.17 -22.40
CA LEU A 204 -18.02 -34.21 -22.02
C LEU A 204 -18.46 -35.00 -23.27
N PRO A 205 -17.83 -36.16 -23.56
CA PRO A 205 -18.23 -37.04 -24.66
C PRO A 205 -19.49 -37.84 -24.32
N ALA A 206 -20.25 -38.24 -25.35
CA ALA A 206 -21.47 -39.04 -25.21
C ALA A 206 -22.39 -38.54 -24.09
N ALA A 207 -22.57 -37.21 -24.04
CA ALA A 207 -23.17 -36.58 -22.87
C ALA A 207 -24.65 -36.93 -22.74
N THR A 208 -25.04 -37.31 -21.52
CA THR A 208 -26.43 -37.35 -21.07
C THR A 208 -26.86 -35.97 -20.52
N PHE A 209 -28.15 -35.78 -20.28
CA PHE A 209 -28.62 -34.56 -19.63
C PHE A 209 -28.10 -34.43 -18.18
N ALA A 210 -27.85 -35.54 -17.49
CA ALA A 210 -27.25 -35.53 -16.16
C ALA A 210 -25.82 -35.00 -16.19
N ASP A 211 -25.03 -35.40 -17.20
CA ASP A 211 -23.66 -34.90 -17.37
C ASP A 211 -23.63 -33.38 -17.61
N LEU A 212 -24.63 -32.82 -18.30
CA LEU A 212 -24.76 -31.37 -18.45
C LEU A 212 -25.03 -30.69 -17.10
N ILE A 213 -25.89 -31.25 -16.26
CA ILE A 213 -26.18 -30.73 -14.91
C ILE A 213 -24.91 -30.76 -14.05
N ASP A 214 -24.28 -31.92 -13.97
CA ASP A 214 -23.09 -32.14 -13.14
C ASP A 214 -21.92 -31.29 -13.64
N GLY A 215 -21.66 -31.27 -14.95
CA GLY A 215 -20.64 -30.43 -15.57
C GLY A 215 -20.86 -28.93 -15.34
N THR A 216 -22.13 -28.47 -15.37
CA THR A 216 -22.46 -27.07 -15.07
C THR A 216 -22.16 -26.74 -13.61
N ASN A 217 -22.51 -27.62 -12.68
CA ASN A 217 -22.28 -27.45 -11.25
C ASN A 217 -20.78 -27.47 -10.88
N GLU A 218 -20.05 -28.45 -11.41
CA GLU A 218 -18.64 -28.67 -11.11
C GLU A 218 -17.74 -27.60 -11.75
N ARG A 219 -18.03 -27.23 -13.00
CA ARG A 219 -17.12 -26.37 -13.78
C ARG A 219 -17.53 -24.90 -13.78
N ARG A 220 -18.79 -24.56 -13.44
CA ARG A 220 -19.32 -23.19 -13.49
C ARG A 220 -18.88 -22.47 -14.77
N PRO A 221 -19.24 -23.00 -15.95
CA PRO A 221 -18.69 -22.57 -17.21
C PRO A 221 -19.11 -21.14 -17.56
N HIS A 222 -18.23 -20.39 -18.20
CA HIS A 222 -18.62 -19.13 -18.85
C HIS A 222 -19.18 -19.38 -20.25
N VAL A 223 -18.77 -20.49 -20.88
CA VAL A 223 -19.25 -20.91 -22.20
C VAL A 223 -19.71 -22.35 -22.11
N ILE A 224 -20.92 -22.63 -22.57
CA ILE A 224 -21.36 -24.00 -22.87
C ILE A 224 -21.39 -24.13 -24.39
N HIS A 225 -20.68 -25.12 -24.92
CA HIS A 225 -20.72 -25.48 -26.32
C HIS A 225 -21.38 -26.84 -26.45
N PHE A 226 -22.48 -26.93 -27.18
CA PHE A 226 -23.08 -28.20 -27.56
C PHE A 226 -22.77 -28.50 -29.01
N SER A 227 -22.28 -29.71 -29.30
CA SER A 227 -22.02 -30.21 -30.65
C SER A 227 -22.64 -31.58 -30.83
N GLY A 228 -23.57 -31.72 -31.76
CA GLY A 228 -24.39 -32.91 -31.88
C GLY A 228 -25.63 -32.72 -32.75
N HIS A 229 -26.63 -33.54 -32.50
CA HIS A 229 -27.92 -33.45 -33.19
C HIS A 229 -28.90 -32.57 -32.44
N ALA A 230 -29.84 -32.00 -33.18
CA ALA A 230 -30.96 -31.27 -32.64
C ALA A 230 -32.26 -31.69 -33.33
N ALA A 231 -33.36 -31.46 -32.63
CA ALA A 231 -34.71 -31.56 -33.13
C ALA A 231 -35.41 -30.20 -32.94
N GLU A 232 -36.64 -30.06 -33.41
CA GLU A 232 -37.39 -28.82 -33.27
C GLU A 232 -37.50 -28.39 -31.79
N GLY A 233 -36.81 -27.30 -31.43
CA GLY A 233 -36.80 -26.79 -30.05
C GLY A 233 -36.05 -27.63 -29.03
N ALA A 234 -35.25 -28.63 -29.44
CA ALA A 234 -34.58 -29.57 -28.54
C ALA A 234 -33.18 -29.98 -29.03
N LEU A 235 -32.30 -30.34 -28.10
CA LEU A 235 -30.99 -30.95 -28.39
C LEU A 235 -31.06 -32.44 -28.07
N LEU A 236 -30.40 -33.28 -28.87
CA LEU A 236 -30.42 -34.73 -28.66
C LEU A 236 -29.23 -35.17 -27.82
N PHE A 237 -29.50 -35.69 -26.63
CA PHE A 237 -28.51 -36.23 -25.70
C PHE A 237 -28.49 -37.75 -25.73
N ASP A 238 -27.43 -38.34 -25.18
CA ASP A 238 -27.37 -39.77 -24.89
C ASP A 238 -28.38 -40.13 -23.79
N ASP A 239 -28.98 -41.32 -23.87
CA ASP A 239 -29.92 -41.84 -22.88
C ASP A 239 -29.22 -42.60 -21.74
N GLY A 240 -27.91 -42.81 -21.84
CA GLY A 240 -27.08 -43.52 -20.86
C GLY A 240 -27.22 -45.04 -20.93
N LEU A 241 -27.93 -45.58 -21.93
CA LEU A 241 -28.19 -47.02 -22.04
C LEU A 241 -27.13 -47.72 -22.90
N VAL A 242 -26.40 -48.65 -22.29
CA VAL A 242 -25.27 -49.36 -22.95
C VAL A 242 -25.71 -50.31 -24.08
N HIS A 243 -26.96 -50.78 -24.08
CA HIS A 243 -27.44 -51.82 -25.00
C HIS A 243 -28.45 -51.33 -26.05
N SER A 244 -28.87 -50.07 -25.96
CA SER A 244 -29.79 -49.44 -26.91
C SER A 244 -29.62 -47.93 -26.81
N THR A 245 -28.52 -47.40 -27.30
CA THR A 245 -28.31 -45.95 -27.35
C THR A 245 -29.41 -45.32 -28.18
N GLN A 246 -30.29 -44.54 -27.55
CA GLN A 246 -31.32 -43.77 -28.23
C GLN A 246 -31.07 -42.29 -28.02
N ALA A 247 -31.43 -41.49 -29.03
CA ALA A 247 -31.48 -40.06 -28.89
C ALA A 247 -32.55 -39.65 -27.87
N ARG A 248 -32.14 -38.97 -26.81
CA ARG A 248 -33.04 -38.36 -25.84
C ARG A 248 -33.22 -36.88 -26.17
N PRO A 249 -34.38 -36.43 -26.70
CA PRO A 249 -34.61 -35.03 -26.96
C PRO A 249 -34.78 -34.25 -25.65
N ILE A 250 -33.97 -33.22 -25.47
CA ILE A 250 -34.01 -32.30 -24.34
C ILE A 250 -34.47 -30.92 -24.84
N PRO A 251 -35.66 -30.45 -24.44
CA PRO A 251 -36.14 -29.13 -24.82
C PRO A 251 -35.17 -28.02 -24.40
N LEU A 252 -34.98 -27.02 -25.26
CA LEU A 252 -34.15 -25.84 -24.94
C LEU A 252 -34.66 -25.10 -23.70
N GLN A 253 -35.97 -25.14 -23.42
CA GLN A 253 -36.54 -24.62 -22.18
C GLN A 253 -35.98 -25.31 -20.93
N TRP A 254 -35.78 -26.64 -20.95
CA TRP A 254 -35.22 -27.36 -19.79
C TRP A 254 -33.76 -26.98 -19.56
N ILE A 255 -33.02 -26.70 -20.64
CA ILE A 255 -31.66 -26.17 -20.55
C ILE A 255 -31.71 -24.74 -19.97
N ALA A 256 -32.64 -23.89 -20.40
CA ALA A 256 -32.83 -22.56 -19.82
C ALA A 256 -33.11 -22.62 -18.31
N ASP A 257 -34.00 -23.52 -17.89
CA ASP A 257 -34.35 -23.74 -16.48
C ASP A 257 -33.13 -24.21 -15.66
N LEU A 258 -32.34 -25.13 -16.22
CA LEU A 258 -31.08 -25.56 -15.60
C LEU A 258 -30.13 -24.37 -15.41
N LEU A 259 -29.88 -23.59 -16.44
CA LEU A 259 -28.95 -22.46 -16.36
C LEU A 259 -29.46 -21.39 -15.38
N ALA A 260 -30.78 -21.17 -15.31
CA ALA A 260 -31.42 -20.25 -14.37
C ALA A 260 -31.28 -20.72 -12.92
N ALA A 261 -31.17 -22.03 -12.70
CA ALA A 261 -30.95 -22.65 -11.40
C ALA A 261 -29.47 -22.59 -10.92
N THR A 262 -28.62 -21.80 -11.58
CA THR A 262 -27.21 -21.61 -11.20
C THR A 262 -26.94 -20.19 -10.70
N THR A 263 -26.00 -20.04 -9.77
CA THR A 263 -25.59 -18.70 -9.27
C THR A 263 -24.71 -17.94 -10.28
N THR A 264 -24.10 -18.66 -11.22
CA THR A 264 -23.18 -18.11 -12.23
C THR A 264 -23.51 -18.72 -13.60
N PRO A 265 -24.61 -18.27 -14.23
CA PRO A 265 -24.97 -18.76 -15.57
C PRO A 265 -23.89 -18.39 -16.60
N PRO A 266 -23.78 -19.16 -17.70
CA PRO A 266 -22.81 -18.88 -18.74
C PRO A 266 -23.11 -17.54 -19.43
N ILE A 267 -22.05 -16.91 -19.93
CA ILE A 267 -22.12 -15.66 -20.70
C ILE A 267 -22.50 -15.96 -22.16
N LEU A 268 -22.06 -17.12 -22.67
CA LEU A 268 -22.27 -17.54 -24.04
C LEU A 268 -22.70 -19.01 -24.09
N VAL A 269 -23.73 -19.31 -24.88
CA VAL A 269 -24.04 -20.67 -25.31
C VAL A 269 -23.78 -20.79 -26.80
N VAL A 270 -23.06 -21.83 -27.22
CA VAL A 270 -22.80 -22.16 -28.62
C VAL A 270 -23.54 -23.46 -28.93
N LEU A 271 -24.48 -23.41 -29.88
CA LEU A 271 -25.28 -24.53 -30.33
C LEU A 271 -24.82 -24.93 -31.73
N ASN A 272 -23.88 -25.86 -31.80
CA ASN A 272 -23.31 -26.39 -33.04
C ASN A 272 -24.09 -27.65 -33.47
N ALA A 273 -25.35 -27.46 -33.85
CA ALA A 273 -26.27 -28.50 -34.30
C ALA A 273 -27.22 -27.93 -35.36
N CYS A 274 -27.80 -28.78 -36.22
CA CYS A 274 -28.74 -28.35 -37.26
C CYS A 274 -29.98 -27.67 -36.65
N ASP A 275 -30.46 -26.57 -37.25
CA ASP A 275 -31.67 -25.85 -36.82
C ASP A 275 -31.70 -25.46 -35.33
N SER A 276 -30.53 -25.38 -34.69
CA SER A 276 -30.42 -25.22 -33.25
C SER A 276 -30.88 -23.85 -32.71
N LEU A 277 -31.19 -22.90 -33.60
CA LEU A 277 -31.78 -21.61 -33.22
C LEU A 277 -33.30 -21.66 -33.04
N VAL A 278 -33.97 -22.71 -33.51
CA VAL A 278 -35.42 -22.86 -33.30
C VAL A 278 -35.69 -23.02 -31.80
N GLY A 279 -36.33 -22.04 -31.18
CA GLY A 279 -36.64 -22.03 -29.75
C GLY A 279 -35.48 -21.61 -28.84
N ALA A 280 -34.35 -21.17 -29.41
CA ALA A 280 -33.19 -20.71 -28.64
C ALA A 280 -33.47 -19.42 -27.87
N GLU A 281 -34.51 -18.66 -28.23
CA GLU A 281 -34.93 -17.45 -27.51
C GLU A 281 -35.23 -17.73 -26.03
N ALA A 282 -35.69 -18.95 -25.69
CA ALA A 282 -35.91 -19.37 -24.31
C ALA A 282 -34.64 -19.25 -23.43
N LEU A 283 -33.45 -19.46 -24.03
CA LEU A 283 -32.17 -19.35 -23.31
C LEU A 283 -31.78 -17.89 -23.03
N LEU A 284 -32.31 -16.90 -23.77
CA LEU A 284 -31.94 -15.49 -23.63
C LEU A 284 -32.42 -14.87 -22.31
N GLU A 285 -33.38 -15.49 -21.63
CA GLU A 285 -33.81 -15.10 -20.28
C GLU A 285 -32.66 -15.24 -19.27
N THR A 286 -31.76 -16.19 -19.49
CA THR A 286 -30.68 -16.54 -18.57
C THR A 286 -29.31 -16.19 -19.14
N VAL A 287 -29.07 -16.49 -20.43
CA VAL A 287 -27.78 -16.35 -21.09
C VAL A 287 -27.74 -15.05 -21.90
N PRO A 288 -26.70 -14.22 -21.75
CA PRO A 288 -26.53 -12.98 -22.51
C PRO A 288 -26.53 -13.15 -24.03
N VAL A 289 -25.86 -14.19 -24.51
CA VAL A 289 -25.58 -14.43 -25.94
C VAL A 289 -25.71 -15.91 -26.26
N ILE A 290 -26.29 -16.18 -27.43
CA ILE A 290 -26.34 -17.51 -28.03
C ILE A 290 -25.75 -17.40 -29.44
N ILE A 291 -24.93 -18.37 -29.83
CA ILE A 291 -24.52 -18.59 -31.22
C ILE A 291 -25.10 -19.93 -31.65
N GLY A 292 -25.70 -20.03 -32.82
CA GLY A 292 -26.24 -21.29 -33.32
C GLY A 292 -26.39 -21.32 -34.84
N MET A 293 -26.99 -22.39 -35.34
CA MET A 293 -27.26 -22.59 -36.77
C MET A 293 -28.75 -22.40 -37.06
N ARG A 294 -29.08 -21.68 -38.13
CA ARG A 294 -30.47 -21.50 -38.60
C ARG A 294 -30.94 -22.60 -39.58
N GLY A 295 -30.12 -23.62 -39.81
CA GLY A 295 -30.39 -24.67 -40.80
C GLY A 295 -29.42 -25.83 -40.65
N GLU A 296 -29.45 -26.74 -41.62
CA GLU A 296 -28.56 -27.90 -41.68
C GLU A 296 -27.10 -27.49 -41.92
N VAL A 297 -26.19 -27.94 -41.06
CA VAL A 297 -24.75 -27.73 -41.20
C VAL A 297 -24.05 -29.08 -41.36
N GLY A 298 -23.12 -29.18 -42.32
CA GLY A 298 -22.32 -30.39 -42.49
C GLY A 298 -21.21 -30.53 -41.43
N ASP A 299 -20.76 -31.75 -41.13
CA ASP A 299 -19.64 -32.02 -40.19
C ASP A 299 -18.40 -31.16 -40.44
N ILE A 300 -18.07 -30.93 -41.72
CA ILE A 300 -16.89 -30.14 -42.09
C ILE A 300 -17.12 -28.67 -41.68
N GLY A 301 -18.31 -28.13 -41.94
CA GLY A 301 -18.69 -26.78 -41.54
C GLY A 301 -18.68 -26.60 -40.04
N ALA A 302 -19.36 -27.47 -39.30
CA ALA A 302 -19.39 -27.47 -37.84
C ALA A 302 -17.98 -27.45 -37.23
N ARG A 303 -17.09 -28.31 -37.75
CA ARG A 303 -15.70 -28.38 -37.33
C ARG A 303 -14.90 -27.13 -37.67
N VAL A 304 -15.00 -26.61 -38.90
CA VAL A 304 -14.31 -25.39 -39.31
C VAL A 304 -14.76 -24.19 -38.47
N PHE A 305 -16.07 -24.09 -38.22
CA PHE A 305 -16.65 -23.08 -37.34
C PHE A 305 -16.02 -23.14 -35.95
N ALA A 306 -16.12 -24.29 -35.27
CA ALA A 306 -15.64 -24.43 -33.89
C ALA A 306 -14.14 -24.12 -33.77
N VAL A 307 -13.31 -24.67 -34.68
CA VAL A 307 -11.86 -24.45 -34.69
C VAL A 307 -11.52 -22.97 -34.85
N ARG A 308 -12.13 -22.29 -35.82
CA ARG A 308 -11.84 -20.86 -36.08
C ARG A 308 -12.37 -19.96 -34.98
N PHE A 309 -13.55 -20.26 -34.46
CA PHE A 309 -14.16 -19.52 -33.36
C PHE A 309 -13.27 -19.56 -32.10
N TYR A 310 -12.90 -20.77 -31.64
CA TYR A 310 -12.08 -20.89 -30.43
C TYR A 310 -10.64 -20.42 -30.62
N ALA A 311 -10.07 -20.54 -31.82
CA ALA A 311 -8.77 -19.92 -32.11
C ALA A 311 -8.83 -18.40 -31.91
N ALA A 312 -9.85 -17.74 -32.47
CA ALA A 312 -10.01 -16.28 -32.32
C ALA A 312 -10.28 -15.86 -30.86
N ILE A 313 -11.11 -16.59 -30.12
CA ILE A 313 -11.34 -16.36 -28.69
C ILE A 313 -10.02 -16.48 -27.90
N ALA A 314 -9.18 -17.46 -28.22
CA ALA A 314 -7.89 -17.66 -27.58
C ALA A 314 -6.84 -16.59 -27.94
N GLU A 315 -7.04 -15.87 -29.03
CA GLU A 315 -6.29 -14.65 -29.36
C GLU A 315 -6.84 -13.39 -28.68
N GLY A 316 -7.87 -13.52 -27.83
CA GLY A 316 -8.46 -12.40 -27.09
C GLY A 316 -9.43 -11.57 -27.91
N GLN A 317 -9.90 -12.08 -29.06
CA GLN A 317 -10.90 -11.39 -29.86
C GLN A 317 -12.27 -11.38 -29.16
N PRO A 318 -13.07 -10.30 -29.30
CA PRO A 318 -14.47 -10.33 -28.93
C PRO A 318 -15.23 -11.45 -29.65
N ALA A 319 -16.28 -11.98 -29.03
CA ALA A 319 -17.05 -13.09 -29.57
C ALA A 319 -17.64 -12.79 -30.96
N GLY A 320 -18.00 -11.53 -31.23
CA GLY A 320 -18.52 -11.13 -32.54
C GLY A 320 -17.44 -11.17 -33.63
N MET A 321 -16.24 -10.71 -33.32
CA MET A 321 -15.08 -10.84 -34.20
C MET A 321 -14.68 -12.30 -34.41
N ALA A 322 -14.75 -13.13 -33.36
CA ALA A 322 -14.51 -14.56 -33.46
C ALA A 322 -15.54 -15.26 -34.37
N LEU A 323 -16.82 -14.90 -34.27
CA LEU A 323 -17.87 -15.39 -35.16
C LEU A 323 -17.63 -14.96 -36.61
N GLN A 324 -17.22 -13.73 -36.86
CA GLN A 324 -16.88 -13.26 -38.21
C GLN A 324 -15.67 -13.99 -38.80
N GLN A 325 -14.63 -14.25 -38.01
CA GLN A 325 -13.49 -15.06 -38.46
C GLN A 325 -13.91 -16.50 -38.78
N ALA A 326 -14.83 -17.08 -38.00
CA ALA A 326 -15.36 -18.41 -38.28
C ALA A 326 -16.14 -18.45 -39.60
N ARG A 327 -17.00 -17.44 -39.87
CA ARG A 327 -17.67 -17.30 -41.17
C ARG A 327 -16.68 -17.17 -42.32
N LEU A 328 -15.62 -16.39 -42.16
CA LEU A 328 -14.57 -16.27 -43.18
C LEU A 328 -13.84 -17.59 -43.42
N GLY A 329 -13.57 -18.37 -42.36
CA GLY A 329 -12.98 -19.70 -42.48
C GLY A 329 -13.87 -20.70 -43.23
N LEU A 330 -15.19 -20.61 -43.05
CA LEU A 330 -16.15 -21.41 -43.83
C LEU A 330 -16.13 -21.02 -45.31
N LYS A 331 -16.10 -19.71 -45.61
CA LYS A 331 -16.00 -19.21 -46.99
C LYS A 331 -14.70 -19.66 -47.67
N ASP A 332 -13.57 -19.61 -46.95
CA ASP A 332 -12.26 -20.10 -47.41
C ASP A 332 -12.28 -21.61 -47.72
N ALA A 333 -13.03 -22.38 -46.93
CA ALA A 333 -13.28 -23.80 -47.18
C ALA A 333 -14.32 -24.10 -48.28
N LEU A 334 -14.78 -23.07 -49.01
CA LEU A 334 -15.83 -23.15 -50.04
C LEU A 334 -17.21 -23.61 -49.50
N LEU A 335 -17.46 -23.43 -48.21
CA LEU A 335 -18.73 -23.75 -47.52
C LEU A 335 -19.57 -22.47 -47.35
N LEU A 336 -19.96 -21.86 -48.47
CA LEU A 336 -20.66 -20.57 -48.49
C LEU A 336 -22.03 -20.63 -47.82
N ASP A 337 -22.74 -21.74 -47.99
CA ASP A 337 -24.07 -21.96 -47.42
C ASP A 337 -23.98 -22.05 -45.90
N ASP A 338 -23.09 -22.90 -45.36
CA ASP A 338 -22.82 -23.02 -43.92
C ASP A 338 -22.45 -21.67 -43.28
N ALA A 339 -21.66 -20.83 -43.97
CA ALA A 339 -21.26 -19.51 -43.48
C ALA A 339 -22.45 -18.55 -43.29
N SER A 340 -23.51 -18.74 -44.07
CA SER A 340 -24.74 -17.95 -43.99
C SER A 340 -25.70 -18.44 -42.91
N LEU A 341 -25.60 -19.72 -42.51
CA LEU A 341 -26.46 -20.35 -41.50
C LEU A 341 -26.06 -20.04 -40.06
N LEU A 342 -24.79 -19.73 -39.83
CA LEU A 342 -24.31 -19.28 -38.52
C LEU A 342 -25.06 -18.01 -38.12
N GLU A 343 -25.46 -17.90 -36.86
CA GLU A 343 -26.14 -16.73 -36.34
C GLU A 343 -25.94 -16.55 -34.85
N SER A 344 -26.24 -15.35 -34.38
CA SER A 344 -26.19 -15.02 -32.96
C SER A 344 -27.47 -14.34 -32.51
N LEU A 345 -27.96 -14.74 -31.35
CA LEU A 345 -29.03 -14.07 -30.63
C LEU A 345 -28.43 -13.43 -29.38
N SER A 346 -28.82 -12.20 -29.09
CA SER A 346 -28.32 -11.47 -27.91
C SER A 346 -29.48 -10.82 -27.18
N ARG A 347 -29.38 -10.73 -25.85
CA ARG A 347 -30.31 -9.93 -25.05
C ARG A 347 -30.23 -8.46 -25.45
N SER A 348 -31.34 -7.74 -25.29
CA SER A 348 -31.39 -6.29 -25.53
C SER A 348 -30.27 -5.55 -24.79
N GLY A 349 -29.54 -4.69 -25.51
CA GLY A 349 -28.42 -3.91 -24.99
C GLY A 349 -27.07 -4.64 -24.93
N ILE A 350 -26.99 -5.90 -25.36
CA ILE A 350 -25.75 -6.67 -25.41
C ILE A 350 -25.23 -6.70 -26.85
N ASP A 351 -24.07 -6.08 -27.06
CA ASP A 351 -23.35 -6.08 -28.32
C ASP A 351 -22.30 -7.20 -28.32
N LEU A 352 -22.44 -8.14 -29.26
CA LEU A 352 -21.55 -9.29 -29.38
C LEU A 352 -20.09 -8.89 -29.68
N ASP A 353 -19.90 -7.75 -30.35
CA ASP A 353 -18.58 -7.20 -30.68
C ASP A 353 -17.85 -6.62 -29.45
N GLN A 354 -18.54 -6.52 -28.31
CA GLN A 354 -17.99 -6.07 -27.03
C GLN A 354 -17.81 -7.21 -26.01
N VAL A 355 -18.28 -8.42 -26.33
CA VAL A 355 -18.18 -9.58 -25.43
C VAL A 355 -16.78 -10.19 -25.52
N VAL A 356 -15.88 -9.76 -24.62
CA VAL A 356 -14.53 -10.30 -24.50
C VAL A 356 -14.48 -11.39 -23.43
N LEU A 357 -14.26 -12.64 -23.85
CA LEU A 357 -14.23 -13.81 -22.96
C LEU A 357 -12.82 -14.13 -22.41
N VAL A 358 -11.77 -13.70 -23.10
CA VAL A 358 -10.37 -13.84 -22.66
C VAL A 358 -9.73 -12.46 -22.66
N LYS A 359 -9.36 -11.98 -21.47
CA LYS A 359 -8.63 -10.72 -21.31
C LYS A 359 -7.14 -11.04 -21.25
N GLY A 360 -6.46 -10.89 -22.38
CA GLY A 360 -5.01 -11.00 -22.41
C GLY A 360 -4.35 -9.99 -21.46
N GLN A 361 -3.25 -10.40 -20.82
CA GLN A 361 -2.34 -9.42 -20.24
C GLN A 361 -1.52 -8.87 -21.40
N THR A 362 -1.66 -7.58 -21.72
CA THR A 362 -0.72 -6.92 -22.64
C THR A 362 0.67 -7.16 -22.07
N PRO A 363 1.63 -7.72 -22.83
CA PRO A 363 3.00 -7.81 -22.34
C PRO A 363 3.44 -6.39 -21.97
N ALA A 364 3.88 -6.21 -20.73
CA ALA A 364 4.46 -4.94 -20.29
C ALA A 364 5.60 -4.59 -21.26
N ALA A 365 5.45 -3.47 -21.96
CA ALA A 365 6.39 -2.97 -22.95
C ALA A 365 7.75 -2.60 -22.32
#